data_AF-A0A2H3KQK9-F1
#
_entry.id   AF-A0A2H3KQK9-F1
#
_cell.length_a   1.000
_cell.length_b   1.000
_cell.length_c   1.000
_cell.angle_alpha   90.00
_cell.angle_beta   90.00
_cell.angle_gamma   90.00
#
_symmetry.space_group_name_H-M   'P 1'
#
loop_
_entity.id
_entity.type
_entity.pdbx_description
1 polymer ?
#
loop_
_entity_poly.entity_id
_entity_poly.type
_entity_poly.pdbx_seq_one_letter_code
_entity_poly.pdbx_strand_id
1 'polypeptide(L)'
;MTELKLYKSNSKGFKILAMSLPFVSSGIWMIAENHNGTFDFYMGWFITSFFGLGILIIIFNLLDKRPQIVINENGIWNRTTKQNEIKWEQIKECYLIVIYNQKFISIVTKETFVLKKNTFSWLNKLNKYVGAQEMNINLSLINIDENKLTDFMNNIRLSEKSLRNNQIKNFNSNLTMNKLSNTQKYIANLLILICLLIASFSNLYAFWVMMITMGIGGFIGKWFRGTNNNSNLRKYAVRIVYIGFTNMVLYLLIIKCYDYTTNNIGTKLTNEIENYKTKNGNYPHEIKTFNKKLNLNLFEKYIVDKIDYKKTDKEYILELMFLNQNLKEFDKEHKEWD
;
A
#
# COMPACT_ATOMS: atom_id res chain seq x y z
N MET A 1 7.93 -19.18 -30.90
CA MET A 1 8.92 -18.20 -30.43
C MET A 1 8.82 -18.12 -28.92
N THR A 2 9.90 -18.32 -28.16
CA THR A 2 9.82 -18.24 -26.69
C THR A 2 10.07 -16.79 -26.28
N GLU A 3 9.11 -16.17 -25.60
CA GLU A 3 9.23 -14.78 -25.16
C GLU A 3 9.21 -14.68 -23.64
N LEU A 4 10.23 -14.04 -23.07
CA LEU A 4 10.22 -13.57 -21.70
C LEU A 4 9.63 -12.16 -21.67
N LYS A 5 8.46 -12.02 -21.08
CA LYS A 5 7.73 -10.76 -20.93
C LYS A 5 7.87 -10.24 -19.50
N LEU A 6 8.52 -9.09 -19.35
CA LEU A 6 8.63 -8.41 -18.06
C LEU A 6 7.62 -7.27 -17.98
N TYR A 7 6.78 -7.33 -16.96
CA TYR A 7 5.70 -6.39 -16.73
C TYR A 7 6.06 -5.37 -15.65
N LYS A 8 5.35 -4.23 -15.66
CA LYS A 8 5.38 -3.28 -14.55
C LYS A 8 4.87 -3.96 -13.28
N SER A 9 5.48 -3.60 -12.16
CA SER A 9 5.13 -4.07 -10.82
C SER A 9 4.02 -3.21 -10.25
N ASN A 10 2.84 -3.81 -10.10
CA ASN A 10 1.68 -3.14 -9.52
C ASN A 10 1.88 -2.81 -8.03
N SER A 11 2.78 -3.51 -7.33
CA SER A 11 3.02 -3.31 -5.90
C SER A 11 3.47 -1.88 -5.56
N LYS A 12 4.31 -1.27 -6.42
CA LYS A 12 4.74 0.12 -6.21
C LYS A 12 3.59 1.10 -6.43
N GLY A 13 2.74 0.84 -7.43
CA GLY A 13 1.52 1.61 -7.68
C GLY A 13 0.56 1.57 -6.49
N PHE A 14 0.28 0.36 -5.96
CA PHE A 14 -0.54 0.20 -4.75
C PHE A 14 0.04 0.91 -3.53
N LYS A 15 1.37 0.89 -3.34
CA LYS A 15 2.01 1.59 -2.22
C LYS A 15 1.82 3.10 -2.30
N ILE A 16 1.98 3.69 -3.48
CA ILE A 16 1.76 5.13 -3.68
C ILE A 16 0.28 5.45 -3.50
N LEU A 17 -0.64 4.64 -4.04
CA LEU A 17 -2.08 4.82 -3.87
C LEU A 17 -2.48 4.80 -2.39
N ALA A 18 -1.98 3.83 -1.63
CA ALA A 18 -2.22 3.73 -0.19
C ALA A 18 -1.66 4.92 0.59
N MET A 19 -0.52 5.50 0.16
CA MET A 19 0.03 6.71 0.77
C MET A 19 -0.75 7.97 0.39
N SER A 20 -1.31 8.05 -0.81
CA SER A 20 -2.08 9.21 -1.29
C SER A 20 -3.48 9.29 -0.66
N LEU A 21 -4.12 8.15 -0.37
CA LEU A 21 -5.50 8.12 0.15
C LEU A 21 -5.69 8.93 1.44
N PRO A 22 -4.86 8.81 2.49
CA PRO A 22 -5.00 9.62 3.69
C PRO A 22 -4.92 11.13 3.43
N PHE A 23 -4.05 11.57 2.51
CA PHE A 23 -3.95 12.99 2.17
C PHE A 23 -5.20 13.48 1.45
N VAL A 24 -5.74 12.69 0.52
CA VAL A 24 -7.00 13.04 -0.17
C VAL A 24 -8.16 13.07 0.82
N SER A 25 -8.28 12.07 1.71
CA SER A 25 -9.31 12.07 2.75
C SER A 25 -9.19 13.26 3.70
N SER A 26 -7.96 13.59 4.14
CA SER A 26 -7.69 14.77 4.97
C SER A 26 -8.05 16.07 4.25
N GLY A 27 -7.73 16.19 2.97
CA GLY A 27 -8.08 17.37 2.16
C GLY A 27 -9.59 17.52 1.99
N ILE A 28 -10.32 16.43 1.73
CA ILE A 28 -11.79 16.43 1.65
C ILE A 28 -12.40 16.83 2.99
N TRP A 29 -11.89 16.29 4.10
CA TRP A 29 -12.35 16.66 5.44
C TRP A 29 -12.13 18.15 5.72
N MET A 30 -10.96 18.70 5.37
CA MET A 30 -10.68 20.14 5.50
C MET A 30 -11.62 21.01 4.65
N ILE A 31 -12.03 20.55 3.47
CA ILE A 31 -13.01 21.26 2.63
C ILE A 31 -14.41 21.20 3.24
N ALA A 32 -14.78 20.07 3.85
CA ALA A 32 -16.13 19.85 4.39
C ALA A 32 -16.37 20.60 5.70
N GLU A 33 -15.37 20.68 6.58
CA GLU A 33 -15.51 21.26 7.92
C GLU A 33 -15.30 22.79 7.93
N ASN A 34 -14.39 23.29 7.09
CA ASN A 34 -13.97 24.70 7.17
C ASN A 34 -14.78 25.60 6.26
N HIS A 35 -15.04 26.83 6.72
CA HIS A 35 -15.73 27.84 5.93
C HIS A 35 -14.91 28.32 4.73
N ASN A 36 -15.61 28.61 3.64
CA ASN A 36 -15.03 29.15 2.41
C ASN A 36 -14.32 30.49 2.69
N GLY A 37 -13.10 30.65 2.19
CA GLY A 37 -12.25 31.82 2.43
C GLY A 37 -11.18 31.64 3.52
N THR A 38 -11.21 30.54 4.28
CA THR A 38 -10.15 30.21 5.23
C THR A 38 -8.94 29.58 4.54
N PHE A 39 -7.74 29.74 5.12
CA PHE A 39 -6.52 29.11 4.62
C PHE A 39 -6.66 27.59 4.53
N ASP A 40 -7.27 26.97 5.54
CA ASP A 40 -7.47 25.52 5.62
C ASP A 40 -8.42 25.01 4.52
N PHE A 41 -9.46 25.78 4.17
CA PHE A 41 -10.32 25.44 3.04
C PHE A 41 -9.55 25.42 1.70
N TYR A 42 -8.72 26.42 1.42
CA TYR A 42 -7.89 26.46 0.21
C TYR A 42 -6.82 25.36 0.20
N MET A 43 -6.21 25.08 1.35
CA MET A 43 -5.27 23.98 1.49
C MET A 43 -5.93 22.63 1.27
N GLY A 44 -7.17 22.44 1.73
CA GLY A 44 -7.96 21.25 1.45
C GLY A 44 -8.13 20.99 -0.04
N TRP A 45 -8.45 22.04 -0.82
CA TRP A 45 -8.54 21.96 -2.29
C TRP A 45 -7.20 21.65 -2.96
N PHE A 46 -6.12 22.28 -2.51
CA PHE A 46 -4.79 22.02 -3.04
C PHE A 46 -4.36 20.57 -2.81
N ILE A 47 -4.49 20.09 -1.57
CA ILE A 47 -4.12 18.72 -1.18
C ILE A 47 -4.97 17.71 -1.96
N THR A 48 -6.30 17.89 -1.96
CA THR A 48 -7.23 17.00 -2.68
C THR A 48 -6.92 16.95 -4.17
N SER A 49 -6.65 18.08 -4.80
CA SER A 49 -6.35 18.15 -6.24
C SER A 49 -5.01 17.52 -6.57
N PHE A 50 -3.95 17.87 -5.82
CA PHE A 50 -2.59 17.38 -6.08
C PHE A 50 -2.49 15.86 -5.91
N PHE A 51 -2.96 15.34 -4.77
CA PHE A 51 -2.92 13.90 -4.50
C PHE A 51 -3.99 13.14 -5.29
N GLY A 52 -5.15 13.75 -5.57
CA GLY A 52 -6.22 13.18 -6.39
C GLY A 52 -5.82 12.95 -7.84
N LEU A 53 -5.14 13.90 -8.48
CA LEU A 53 -4.55 13.70 -9.81
C LEU A 53 -3.52 12.56 -9.82
N GLY A 54 -2.73 12.45 -8.74
CA GLY A 54 -1.81 11.32 -8.55
C GLY A 54 -2.53 9.97 -8.58
N ILE A 55 -3.68 9.85 -7.92
CA ILE A 55 -4.49 8.63 -7.92
C ILE A 55 -4.92 8.25 -9.34
N LEU A 56 -5.39 9.20 -10.16
CA LEU A 56 -5.76 8.92 -11.55
C LEU A 56 -4.59 8.37 -12.36
N ILE A 57 -3.42 9.00 -12.27
CA ILE A 57 -2.20 8.54 -12.95
C ILE A 57 -1.80 7.13 -12.50
N ILE A 58 -1.96 6.82 -11.22
CA ILE A 58 -1.66 5.49 -10.67
C ILE A 58 -2.65 4.45 -11.20
N ILE A 59 -3.95 4.77 -11.23
CA ILE A 59 -4.99 3.89 -11.79
C ILE A 59 -4.68 3.56 -13.26
N PHE A 60 -4.36 4.57 -14.08
CA PHE A 60 -3.97 4.34 -15.47
C PHE A 60 -2.74 3.41 -15.58
N ASN A 61 -1.74 3.57 -14.71
CA ASN A 61 -0.58 2.69 -14.69
C ASN A 61 -0.89 1.27 -14.20
N LEU A 62 -1.83 1.10 -13.26
CA LEU A 62 -2.26 -0.21 -12.77
C LEU A 62 -3.08 -0.99 -13.81
N LEU A 63 -3.86 -0.26 -14.63
CA LEU A 63 -4.64 -0.84 -15.73
C LEU A 63 -3.77 -1.18 -16.96
N ASP A 64 -2.58 -0.60 -17.09
CA ASP A 64 -1.64 -0.84 -18.18
C ASP A 64 -0.95 -2.22 -18.06
N LYS A 65 -1.63 -3.28 -18.53
CA LYS A 65 -1.13 -4.67 -18.52
C LYS A 65 -0.11 -4.99 -19.63
N ARG A 66 0.35 -4.01 -20.39
CA ARG A 66 1.28 -4.23 -21.51
C ARG A 66 2.70 -4.51 -20.98
N PRO A 67 3.45 -5.46 -21.60
CA PRO A 67 4.83 -5.72 -21.20
C PRO A 67 5.69 -4.48 -21.39
N GLN A 68 6.62 -4.26 -20.46
CA GLN A 68 7.59 -3.17 -20.55
C GLN A 68 8.83 -3.63 -21.31
N ILE A 69 9.33 -4.83 -21.03
CA ILE A 69 10.46 -5.44 -21.73
C ILE A 69 10.02 -6.80 -22.29
N VAL A 70 10.37 -7.07 -23.54
CA VAL A 70 10.22 -8.37 -24.18
C VAL A 70 11.61 -8.84 -24.60
N ILE A 71 11.97 -10.05 -24.18
CA ILE A 71 13.23 -10.69 -24.51
C ILE A 71 12.91 -11.99 -25.24
N ASN A 72 13.50 -12.18 -26.43
CA ASN A 72 13.29 -13.36 -27.26
C ASN A 72 14.63 -13.84 -27.86
N GLU A 73 14.60 -14.83 -28.76
CA GLU A 73 15.83 -15.35 -29.40
C GLU A 73 16.55 -14.38 -30.35
N ASN A 74 15.87 -13.35 -30.85
CA ASN A 74 16.42 -12.37 -31.77
C ASN A 74 17.03 -11.20 -31.02
N GLY A 75 16.42 -10.75 -29.92
CA GLY A 75 16.87 -9.57 -29.21
C GLY A 75 16.05 -9.16 -28.00
N ILE A 76 16.18 -7.87 -27.67
CA ILE A 76 15.49 -7.21 -26.57
C ILE A 76 14.71 -6.02 -27.10
N TRP A 77 13.44 -5.94 -26.74
CA TRP A 77 12.61 -4.79 -26.98
C TRP A 77 12.17 -4.16 -25.67
N ASN A 78 12.27 -2.83 -25.57
CA ASN A 78 11.78 -2.06 -24.42
C ASN A 78 10.82 -0.98 -24.88
N ARG A 79 9.62 -0.98 -24.30
CA ARG A 79 8.57 -0.01 -24.60
C ARG A 79 8.98 1.44 -24.25
N THR A 80 9.80 1.65 -23.22
CA THR A 80 10.13 3.02 -22.73
C THR A 80 11.16 3.72 -23.60
N THR A 81 12.00 2.98 -24.32
CA THR A 81 13.07 3.56 -25.15
C THR A 81 12.56 4.07 -26.50
N LYS A 82 11.35 3.65 -26.90
CA LYS A 82 10.75 3.94 -28.23
C LYS A 82 11.67 3.53 -29.40
N GLN A 83 12.57 2.58 -29.15
CA GLN A 83 13.44 1.99 -30.17
C GLN A 83 12.81 0.72 -30.75
N ASN A 84 13.31 0.30 -31.91
CA ASN A 84 13.04 -1.05 -32.39
C ASN A 84 13.74 -2.09 -31.50
N GLU A 85 13.41 -3.36 -31.70
CA GLU A 85 14.10 -4.47 -31.08
C GLU A 85 15.61 -4.40 -31.36
N ILE A 86 16.41 -4.48 -30.31
CA ILE A 86 17.87 -4.52 -30.38
C ILE A 86 18.28 -5.98 -30.52
N LYS A 87 18.89 -6.33 -31.65
CA LYS A 87 19.32 -7.71 -31.87
C LYS A 87 20.49 -8.06 -30.94
N TRP A 88 20.57 -9.30 -30.48
CA TRP A 88 21.66 -9.76 -29.62
C TRP A 88 23.03 -9.53 -30.25
N GLU A 89 23.13 -9.68 -31.57
CA GLU A 89 24.37 -9.51 -32.33
C GLU A 89 24.88 -8.06 -32.32
N GLN A 90 24.00 -7.09 -32.07
CA GLN A 90 24.31 -5.66 -31.99
C GLN A 90 24.74 -5.23 -30.59
N ILE A 91 24.66 -6.10 -29.59
CA ILE A 91 25.02 -5.79 -28.20
C ILE A 91 26.47 -6.22 -27.96
N LYS A 92 27.26 -5.32 -27.38
CA LYS A 92 28.65 -5.57 -26.96
C LYS A 92 28.72 -6.04 -25.51
N GLU A 93 27.94 -5.45 -24.62
CA GLU A 93 27.85 -5.85 -23.21
C GLU A 93 26.67 -5.13 -22.53
N CYS A 94 26.25 -5.67 -21.39
CA CYS A 94 25.24 -5.07 -20.51
C CYS A 94 25.82 -4.92 -19.10
N TYR A 95 25.61 -3.78 -18.46
CA TYR A 95 26.02 -3.58 -17.07
C TYR A 95 24.98 -2.78 -16.28
N LEU A 96 24.97 -2.97 -14.95
CA LEU A 96 24.04 -2.28 -14.06
C LEU A 96 24.60 -0.92 -13.67
N ILE A 97 23.77 0.12 -13.75
CA ILE A 97 24.07 1.46 -13.22
C ILE A 97 22.97 1.92 -12.26
N VAL A 98 23.36 2.72 -11.27
CA VAL A 98 22.43 3.32 -10.30
C VAL A 98 22.52 4.83 -10.38
N ILE A 99 21.42 5.49 -10.75
CA ILE A 99 21.33 6.94 -10.86
C ILE A 99 20.17 7.39 -9.95
N TYR A 100 20.42 8.24 -8.96
CA TYR A 100 19.40 8.69 -7.98
C TYR A 100 18.59 7.54 -7.35
N ASN A 101 19.26 6.47 -6.93
CA ASN A 101 18.64 5.27 -6.35
C ASN A 101 17.67 4.52 -7.31
N GLN A 102 17.68 4.88 -8.60
CA GLN A 102 17.01 4.16 -9.67
C GLN A 102 18.03 3.28 -10.39
N LYS A 103 17.64 2.04 -10.67
CA LYS A 103 18.51 1.05 -11.31
C LYS A 103 18.21 0.97 -12.80
N PHE A 104 19.26 0.94 -13.60
CA PHE A 104 19.18 0.80 -15.04
C PHE A 104 20.15 -0.28 -15.53
N ILE A 105 19.74 -1.03 -16.55
CA ILE A 105 20.70 -1.81 -17.35
C ILE A 105 21.14 -0.93 -18.49
N SER A 106 22.42 -0.57 -18.49
CA SER A 106 23.07 0.11 -19.59
C SER A 106 23.50 -0.91 -20.62
N ILE A 107 23.16 -0.66 -21.89
CA ILE A 107 23.48 -1.54 -23.01
C ILE A 107 24.52 -0.83 -23.87
N VAL A 108 25.71 -1.42 -23.96
CA VAL A 108 26.74 -0.99 -24.90
C VAL A 108 26.45 -1.63 -26.24
N THR A 109 26.18 -0.82 -27.25
CA THR A 109 25.87 -1.28 -28.60
C THR A 109 27.10 -1.20 -29.51
N LYS A 110 27.15 -2.04 -30.53
CA LYS A 110 28.12 -1.96 -31.62
C LYS A 110 27.75 -0.81 -32.57
N GLU A 111 28.69 -0.39 -33.40
CA GLU A 111 28.51 0.67 -34.41
C GLU A 111 27.39 0.37 -35.42
N THR A 112 27.03 -0.91 -35.59
CA THR A 112 25.94 -1.36 -36.46
C THR A 112 24.54 -1.04 -35.93
N PHE A 113 24.43 -0.48 -34.71
CA PHE A 113 23.17 -0.06 -34.12
C PHE A 113 22.93 1.43 -34.33
N VAL A 114 21.83 1.78 -34.99
CA VAL A 114 21.42 3.17 -35.21
C VAL A 114 20.25 3.51 -34.31
N LEU A 115 20.42 4.53 -33.46
CA LEU A 115 19.37 5.05 -32.61
C LEU A 115 18.31 5.80 -33.43
N LYS A 116 17.02 5.47 -33.24
CA LYS A 116 15.91 6.20 -33.87
C LYS A 116 15.77 7.65 -33.42
N LYS A 117 16.29 8.01 -32.25
CA LYS A 117 16.08 9.34 -31.67
C LYS A 117 17.43 10.02 -31.52
N ASN A 118 17.57 11.17 -32.17
CA ASN A 118 18.67 12.09 -31.91
C ASN A 118 18.46 12.63 -30.48
N THR A 119 19.24 12.12 -29.54
CA THR A 119 19.29 12.66 -28.18
C THR A 119 19.96 14.03 -28.24
N PHE A 120 19.37 15.04 -27.58
CA PHE A 120 19.98 16.38 -27.52
C PHE A 120 21.43 16.27 -27.03
N SER A 121 22.35 16.99 -27.65
CA SER A 121 23.80 16.86 -27.41
C SER A 121 24.20 17.04 -25.94
N TRP A 122 23.46 17.86 -25.19
CA TRP A 122 23.63 18.03 -23.74
C TRP A 122 23.22 16.79 -22.92
N LEU A 123 22.16 16.07 -23.31
CA LEU A 123 21.76 14.82 -22.66
C LEU A 123 22.81 13.73 -22.86
N ASN A 124 23.49 13.69 -24.02
CA ASN A 124 24.59 12.75 -24.27
C ASN A 124 25.81 13.06 -23.40
N LYS A 125 26.12 14.34 -23.17
CA LYS A 125 27.16 14.75 -22.22
C LYS A 125 26.80 14.30 -20.80
N LEU A 126 25.57 14.57 -20.35
CA LEU A 126 25.09 14.13 -19.04
C LEU A 126 25.13 12.61 -18.87
N ASN A 127 24.66 11.85 -19.86
CA ASN A 127 24.68 10.39 -19.81
C ASN A 127 26.12 9.86 -19.61
N LYS A 128 27.10 10.40 -20.34
CA LYS A 128 28.52 10.04 -20.16
C LYS A 128 29.01 10.35 -18.75
N TYR A 129 28.64 11.49 -18.16
CA TYR A 129 29.05 11.86 -16.80
C TYR A 129 28.52 10.91 -15.73
N VAL A 130 27.31 10.36 -15.89
CA VAL A 130 26.72 9.38 -14.95
C VAL A 130 27.02 7.93 -15.33
N GLY A 131 27.94 7.68 -16.29
CA GLY A 131 28.31 6.34 -16.74
C GLY A 131 27.21 5.61 -17.52
N ALA A 132 26.19 6.33 -17.97
CA ALA A 132 25.10 5.82 -18.80
C ALA A 132 25.49 5.82 -20.28
N GLN A 133 25.18 4.72 -20.97
CA GLN A 133 25.26 4.66 -22.42
C GLN A 133 24.07 5.36 -23.08
N GLU A 134 24.11 5.45 -24.40
CA GLU A 134 23.00 6.02 -25.19
C GLU A 134 21.72 5.16 -25.08
N MET A 135 21.86 3.89 -24.67
CA MET A 135 20.74 2.99 -24.43
C MET A 135 20.72 2.47 -22.98
N ASN A 136 19.69 2.87 -22.24
CA ASN A 136 19.46 2.44 -20.86
C ASN A 136 18.04 1.90 -20.68
N ILE A 137 17.95 0.73 -20.05
CA ILE A 137 16.69 0.11 -19.68
C ILE A 137 16.42 0.40 -18.21
N ASN A 138 15.38 1.20 -17.93
CA ASN A 138 14.96 1.49 -16.55
C ASN A 138 14.25 0.26 -15.94
N LEU A 139 14.79 -0.25 -14.84
CA LEU A 139 14.23 -1.39 -14.09
C LEU A 139 13.38 -0.98 -12.88
N SER A 140 13.27 0.31 -12.59
CA SER A 140 12.61 0.83 -11.39
C SER A 140 11.15 0.39 -11.24
N LEU A 141 10.47 0.10 -12.34
CA LEU A 141 9.09 -0.36 -12.33
C LEU A 141 8.94 -1.87 -12.51
N ILE A 142 10.02 -2.64 -12.68
CA ILE A 142 9.97 -4.08 -12.96
C ILE A 142 10.38 -4.84 -11.69
N ASN A 143 9.63 -5.88 -11.34
CA ASN A 143 9.94 -6.70 -10.17
C ASN A 143 10.85 -7.87 -10.57
N ILE A 144 12.15 -7.58 -10.73
CA ILE A 144 13.17 -8.57 -11.08
C ILE A 144 14.48 -8.27 -10.35
N ASP A 145 15.23 -9.32 -10.04
CA ASP A 145 16.61 -9.18 -9.56
C ASP A 145 17.47 -8.63 -10.69
N GLU A 146 17.95 -7.40 -10.49
CA GLU A 146 18.59 -6.63 -11.55
C GLU A 146 19.95 -7.23 -11.94
N ASN A 147 20.70 -7.77 -10.97
CA ASN A 147 21.97 -8.43 -11.24
C ASN A 147 21.76 -9.70 -12.05
N LYS A 148 20.81 -10.56 -11.62
CA LYS A 148 20.48 -11.79 -12.35
C LYS A 148 20.01 -11.52 -13.78
N LEU A 149 19.24 -10.44 -13.98
CA LEU A 149 18.81 -10.05 -15.32
C LEU A 149 20.00 -9.59 -16.17
N THR A 150 20.91 -8.78 -15.63
CA THR A 150 22.13 -8.35 -16.32
C THR A 150 23.01 -9.54 -16.70
N ASP A 151 23.25 -10.47 -15.77
CA ASP A 151 24.03 -11.69 -16.02
C ASP A 151 23.39 -12.56 -17.10
N PHE A 152 22.07 -12.74 -17.01
CA PHE A 152 21.31 -13.45 -18.03
C PHE A 152 21.46 -12.79 -19.42
N MET A 153 21.35 -11.46 -19.51
CA MET A 153 21.51 -10.72 -20.76
C MET A 153 22.92 -10.84 -21.34
N ASN A 154 23.96 -10.84 -20.50
CA ASN A 154 25.33 -11.06 -20.96
C ASN A 154 25.56 -12.48 -21.47
N ASN A 155 24.96 -13.49 -20.83
CA ASN A 155 25.09 -14.89 -21.23
C ASN A 155 24.36 -15.20 -22.54
N ILE A 156 23.10 -14.76 -22.67
CA ILE A 156 22.27 -15.06 -23.84
C ILE A 156 22.79 -14.39 -25.11
N ARG A 157 23.41 -13.21 -24.97
CA ARG A 157 24.04 -12.45 -26.06
C ARG A 157 25.15 -13.25 -26.76
N LEU A 158 25.95 -13.99 -25.99
CA LEU A 158 27.05 -14.82 -26.48
C LEU A 158 26.58 -16.18 -27.01
N SER A 159 25.33 -16.55 -26.76
CA SER A 159 24.81 -17.87 -27.08
C SER A 159 24.25 -17.93 -28.51
N GLU A 160 24.32 -19.11 -29.12
CA GLU A 160 23.72 -19.39 -30.43
C GLU A 160 22.19 -19.31 -30.38
N LYS A 161 21.58 -18.91 -31.49
CA LYS A 161 20.13 -18.71 -31.61
C LYS A 161 19.30 -19.94 -31.19
N SER A 162 19.79 -21.15 -31.48
CA SER A 162 19.17 -22.42 -31.09
C SER A 162 19.08 -22.61 -29.56
N LEU A 163 20.13 -22.20 -28.83
CA LEU A 163 20.25 -22.34 -27.37
C LEU A 163 19.50 -21.25 -26.60
N ARG A 164 19.35 -20.05 -27.19
CA ARG A 164 18.69 -18.90 -26.53
C ARG A 164 17.28 -19.23 -26.06
N ASN A 165 16.51 -19.99 -26.85
CA ASN A 165 15.16 -20.41 -26.49
C ASN A 165 15.11 -21.21 -25.18
N ASN A 166 16.06 -22.12 -24.98
CA ASN A 166 16.13 -22.93 -23.75
C ASN A 166 16.56 -22.08 -22.56
N GLN A 167 17.52 -21.17 -22.74
CA GLN A 167 17.95 -20.24 -21.70
C GLN A 167 16.80 -19.32 -21.25
N ILE A 168 16.01 -18.80 -22.20
CA ILE A 168 14.82 -17.98 -21.92
C ILE A 168 13.78 -18.78 -21.13
N LYS A 169 13.49 -20.02 -21.52
CA LYS A 169 12.55 -20.90 -20.79
C LYS A 169 13.01 -21.15 -19.36
N ASN A 170 14.28 -21.51 -19.17
CA ASN A 170 14.85 -21.81 -17.86
C ASN A 170 14.89 -20.57 -16.96
N PHE A 171 15.21 -19.40 -17.51
CA PHE A 171 15.16 -18.17 -16.74
C PHE A 171 13.73 -17.81 -16.34
N ASN A 172 12.76 -17.97 -17.26
CA ASN A 172 11.35 -17.71 -16.98
C ASN A 172 10.77 -18.66 -15.92
N SER A 173 11.10 -19.96 -15.96
CA SER A 173 10.67 -20.91 -14.92
C SER A 173 11.27 -20.59 -13.55
N ASN A 174 12.52 -20.17 -13.49
CA ASN A 174 13.14 -19.70 -12.24
C ASN A 174 12.45 -18.45 -11.69
N LEU A 175 12.02 -17.52 -12.55
CA LEU A 175 11.25 -16.34 -12.14
C LEU A 175 9.88 -16.71 -11.57
N THR A 176 9.15 -17.65 -12.19
CA THR A 176 7.83 -18.07 -11.70
C THR A 176 7.93 -18.76 -10.33
N MET A 177 8.93 -19.63 -10.13
CA MET A 177 9.21 -20.25 -8.84
C MET A 177 9.49 -19.22 -7.74
N ASN A 178 10.32 -18.21 -8.03
CA ASN A 178 10.61 -17.13 -7.08
C ASN A 178 9.36 -16.31 -6.74
N LYS A 179 8.46 -16.08 -7.71
CA LYS A 179 7.20 -15.38 -7.47
C LYS A 179 6.30 -16.14 -6.49
N LEU A 180 6.18 -17.47 -6.64
CA LEU A 180 5.39 -18.32 -5.74
C LEU A 180 5.90 -18.23 -4.29
N SER A 181 7.23 -18.32 -4.10
CA SER A 181 7.87 -18.15 -2.79
C SER A 181 7.59 -16.77 -2.18
N ASN A 182 7.57 -15.71 -2.99
CA ASN A 182 7.26 -14.37 -2.50
C ASN A 182 5.79 -14.22 -2.09
N THR A 183 4.84 -14.84 -2.80
CA THR A 183 3.42 -14.85 -2.40
C THR A 183 3.24 -15.48 -1.02
N GLN A 184 3.92 -16.59 -0.73
CA GLN A 184 3.89 -17.22 0.60
C GLN A 184 4.37 -16.26 1.70
N LYS A 185 5.42 -15.47 1.44
CA LYS A 185 5.91 -14.44 2.39
C LYS A 185 4.89 -13.34 2.64
N TYR A 186 4.13 -12.92 1.62
CA TYR A 186 3.07 -11.93 1.79
C TYR A 186 1.91 -12.48 2.64
N ILE A 187 1.51 -13.72 2.42
CA ILE A 187 0.48 -14.39 3.23
C ILE A 187 0.95 -14.51 4.69
N ALA A 188 2.20 -14.92 4.92
CA ALA A 188 2.76 -14.98 6.26
C ALA A 188 2.76 -13.61 6.95
N ASN A 189 3.16 -12.54 6.26
CA ASN A 189 3.12 -11.18 6.80
C ASN A 189 1.68 -10.72 7.12
N LEU A 190 0.70 -11.08 6.29
CA LEU A 190 -0.71 -10.77 6.53
C LEU A 190 -1.22 -11.49 7.79
N LEU A 191 -0.91 -12.77 7.95
CA LEU A 191 -1.27 -13.54 9.15
C LEU A 191 -0.62 -12.95 10.40
N ILE A 192 0.67 -12.59 10.33
CA ILE A 192 1.36 -11.89 11.42
C ILE A 192 0.62 -10.60 11.78
N LEU A 193 0.24 -9.78 10.79
CA LEU A 193 -0.47 -8.53 11.02
C LEU A 193 -1.82 -8.76 11.73
N ILE A 194 -2.58 -9.78 11.30
CA ILE A 194 -3.85 -10.15 11.94
C ILE A 194 -3.64 -10.59 13.40
N CYS A 195 -2.65 -11.45 13.66
CA CYS A 195 -2.30 -11.88 15.01
C CYS A 195 -1.90 -10.69 15.91
N LEU A 196 -1.10 -9.76 15.38
CA LEU A 196 -0.70 -8.55 16.11
C LEU A 196 -1.89 -7.64 16.40
N LEU A 197 -2.83 -7.52 15.47
CA LEU A 197 -4.04 -6.73 15.65
C LEU A 197 -4.92 -7.32 16.76
N ILE A 198 -5.15 -8.65 16.72
CA ILE A 198 -5.89 -9.36 17.78
C ILE A 198 -5.21 -9.17 19.14
N ALA A 199 -3.88 -9.30 19.20
CA ALA A 199 -3.13 -9.06 20.42
C ALA A 199 -3.24 -7.61 20.91
N SER A 200 -3.33 -6.63 20.00
CA SER A 200 -3.47 -5.21 20.36
C SER A 200 -4.85 -4.91 20.96
N PHE A 201 -5.89 -5.62 20.54
CA PHE A 201 -7.25 -5.50 21.10
C PHE A 201 -7.46 -6.34 22.37
N SER A 202 -6.60 -7.33 22.65
CA SER A 202 -6.79 -8.18 23.83
C SER A 202 -6.42 -7.48 25.13
N ASN A 203 -5.40 -6.61 25.11
CA ASN A 203 -4.95 -5.87 26.29
C ASN A 203 -4.18 -4.61 25.90
N LEU A 204 -4.45 -3.49 26.59
CA LEU A 204 -3.73 -2.22 26.45
C LEU A 204 -2.20 -2.39 26.65
N TYR A 205 -1.77 -3.28 27.55
CA TYR A 205 -0.34 -3.59 27.73
C TYR A 205 0.28 -4.23 26.47
N ALA A 206 -0.44 -5.10 25.77
CA ALA A 206 0.06 -5.74 24.55
C ALA A 206 0.23 -4.73 23.41
N PHE A 207 -0.68 -3.75 23.31
CA PHE A 207 -0.52 -2.63 22.39
C PHE A 207 0.74 -1.80 22.70
N TRP A 208 0.98 -1.45 23.97
CA TRP A 208 2.19 -0.71 24.36
C TRP A 208 3.48 -1.47 24.10
N VAL A 209 3.52 -2.78 24.38
CA VAL A 209 4.68 -3.63 24.06
C VAL A 209 5.00 -3.57 22.55
N MET A 210 3.97 -3.59 21.70
CA MET A 210 4.14 -3.44 20.25
C MET A 210 4.70 -2.06 19.86
N MET A 211 4.21 -0.99 20.47
CA MET A 211 4.69 0.36 20.23
C MET A 211 6.15 0.56 20.65
N ILE A 212 6.55 0.00 21.80
CA ILE A 212 7.93 0.01 22.29
C ILE A 212 8.83 -0.79 21.34
N THR A 213 8.40 -1.98 20.94
CA THR A 213 9.15 -2.84 20.00
C THR A 213 9.36 -2.15 18.65
N MET A 214 8.34 -1.46 18.14
CA MET A 214 8.43 -0.60 16.95
C MET A 214 9.46 0.53 17.14
N GLY A 215 9.42 1.21 18.29
CA GLY A 215 10.37 2.27 18.64
C GLY A 215 11.83 1.80 18.67
N ILE A 216 12.08 0.65 19.31
CA ILE A 216 13.40 0.00 19.32
C ILE A 216 13.86 -0.33 17.89
N GLY A 217 12.97 -0.90 17.07
CA GLY A 217 13.25 -1.16 15.65
C GLY A 217 13.59 0.10 14.86
N GLY A 218 12.93 1.22 15.15
CA GLY A 218 13.19 2.52 14.54
C GLY A 218 14.58 3.05 14.90
N PHE A 219 14.95 2.94 16.18
CA PHE A 219 16.26 3.33 16.67
C PHE A 219 17.37 2.51 16.01
N ILE A 220 17.24 1.18 16.00
CA ILE A 220 18.19 0.28 15.34
C ILE A 220 18.27 0.60 13.84
N GLY A 221 17.14 0.74 13.16
CA GLY A 221 17.11 1.07 11.73
C GLY A 221 17.83 2.38 11.39
N LYS A 222 17.70 3.40 12.26
CA LYS A 222 18.38 4.70 12.12
C LYS A 222 19.89 4.60 12.40
N TRP A 223 20.30 3.85 13.42
CA TRP A 223 21.70 3.66 13.78
C TRP A 223 22.52 3.05 12.63
N PHE A 224 21.93 2.10 11.89
CA PHE A 224 22.57 1.44 10.74
C PHE A 224 22.41 2.20 9.40
N ARG A 225 21.87 3.44 9.39
CA ARG A 225 21.64 4.23 8.17
C ARG A 225 22.92 4.82 7.57
N GLY A 226 23.98 5.00 8.38
CA GLY A 226 25.29 5.55 7.95
C GLY A 226 26.36 4.48 7.66
N THR A 227 26.08 3.21 7.93
CA THR A 227 27.02 2.12 7.67
C THR A 227 26.70 1.42 6.36
N ASN A 228 27.72 1.02 5.59
CA ASN A 228 27.55 0.22 4.36
C ASN A 228 27.07 -1.23 4.64
N ASN A 229 26.67 -1.51 5.89
CA ASN A 229 26.31 -2.83 6.36
C ASN A 229 24.89 -3.20 5.96
N ASN A 230 24.80 -4.20 5.08
CA ASN A 230 23.58 -4.93 4.74
C ASN A 230 23.21 -5.94 5.85
N SER A 231 23.37 -5.55 7.12
CA SER A 231 23.20 -6.46 8.26
C SER A 231 21.75 -6.96 8.30
N ASN A 232 21.60 -8.26 8.55
CA ASN A 232 20.26 -8.86 8.71
C ASN A 232 19.48 -8.14 9.82
N LEU A 233 20.17 -7.70 10.87
CA LEU A 233 19.61 -6.90 11.95
C LEU A 233 18.90 -5.63 11.46
N ARG A 234 19.52 -4.82 10.60
CA ARG A 234 18.88 -3.63 10.03
C ARG A 234 17.64 -3.99 9.20
N LYS A 235 17.72 -5.07 8.39
CA LYS A 235 16.59 -5.52 7.57
C LYS A 235 15.39 -5.91 8.44
N TYR A 236 15.61 -6.64 9.53
CA TYR A 236 14.56 -7.02 10.46
C TYR A 236 14.02 -5.82 11.25
N ALA A 237 14.90 -4.93 11.73
CA ALA A 237 14.50 -3.72 12.44
C ALA A 237 13.58 -2.83 11.59
N VAL A 238 13.92 -2.60 10.32
CA VAL A 238 13.07 -1.84 9.38
C VAL A 238 11.73 -2.53 9.14
N ARG A 239 11.71 -3.88 9.05
CA ARG A 239 10.44 -4.63 8.92
C ARG A 239 9.56 -4.51 10.15
N ILE A 240 10.14 -4.59 11.35
CA ILE A 240 9.42 -4.40 12.62
C ILE A 240 8.77 -3.02 12.65
N VAL A 241 9.47 -1.97 12.23
CA VAL A 241 8.92 -0.61 12.14
C VAL A 241 7.71 -0.56 11.21
N TYR A 242 7.83 -1.11 10.00
CA TYR A 242 6.73 -1.10 9.04
C TYR A 242 5.51 -1.87 9.56
N ILE A 243 5.72 -3.09 10.08
CA ILE A 243 4.62 -3.92 10.59
C ILE A 243 3.96 -3.27 11.81
N GLY A 244 4.76 -2.76 12.76
CA GLY A 244 4.26 -2.07 13.95
C GLY A 244 3.47 -0.82 13.60
N PHE A 245 3.98 0.00 12.68
CA PHE A 245 3.29 1.22 12.24
C PHE A 245 1.98 0.89 11.52
N THR A 246 1.98 -0.10 10.61
CA THR A 246 0.76 -0.55 9.96
C THR A 246 -0.27 -1.07 10.96
N ASN A 247 0.17 -1.83 11.97
CA ASN A 247 -0.71 -2.31 13.04
C ASN A 247 -1.31 -1.15 13.86
N MET A 248 -0.50 -0.17 14.23
CA MET A 248 -0.97 1.03 14.95
C MET A 248 -2.03 1.79 14.15
N VAL A 249 -1.78 2.05 12.86
CA VAL A 249 -2.74 2.75 11.99
C VAL A 249 -4.05 1.95 11.87
N LEU A 250 -3.97 0.64 11.66
CA LEU A 250 -5.16 -0.22 11.58
C LEU A 250 -5.94 -0.24 12.90
N TYR A 251 -5.24 -0.35 14.04
CA TYR A 251 -5.84 -0.31 15.37
C TYR A 251 -6.64 0.98 15.59
N LEU A 252 -6.02 2.14 15.31
CA LEU A 252 -6.67 3.45 15.47
C LEU A 252 -7.84 3.63 14.50
N LEU A 253 -7.71 3.18 13.24
CA LEU A 253 -8.80 3.23 12.27
C LEU A 253 -9.99 2.38 12.71
N ILE A 254 -9.75 1.18 13.23
CA ILE A 254 -10.81 0.29 13.72
C ILE A 254 -11.53 0.92 14.91
N ILE A 255 -10.80 1.51 15.87
CA ILE A 255 -11.41 2.24 17.00
C ILE A 255 -12.27 3.39 16.49
N LYS A 256 -11.74 4.27 15.62
CA LYS A 256 -12.48 5.40 15.06
C LYS A 256 -13.74 4.95 14.31
N CYS A 257 -13.64 3.89 13.50
CA CYS A 257 -14.79 3.33 12.80
C CYS A 257 -15.81 2.71 13.77
N TYR A 258 -15.34 2.04 14.82
CA TYR A 258 -16.20 1.49 15.86
C TYR A 258 -16.95 2.60 16.60
N ASP A 259 -16.25 3.62 17.09
CA ASP A 259 -16.81 4.77 17.81
C ASP A 259 -17.87 5.51 16.97
N TYR A 260 -17.57 5.79 15.70
CA TYR A 260 -18.53 6.40 14.78
C TYR A 260 -19.79 5.54 14.62
N THR A 261 -19.61 4.22 14.49
CA THR A 261 -20.72 3.29 14.32
C THR A 261 -21.56 3.18 15.59
N THR A 262 -20.93 3.09 16.76
CA THR A 262 -21.61 3.02 18.06
C THR A 262 -22.34 4.32 18.38
N ASN A 263 -21.77 5.48 18.10
CA ASN A 263 -22.45 6.79 18.30
C ASN A 263 -23.72 6.89 17.44
N ASN A 264 -23.63 6.49 16.17
CA ASN A 264 -24.78 6.46 15.26
C ASN A 264 -25.87 5.49 15.76
N ILE A 265 -25.48 4.30 16.23
CA ILE A 265 -26.40 3.32 16.81
C ILE A 265 -27.06 3.87 18.09
N GLY A 266 -26.27 4.43 19.01
CA GLY A 266 -26.76 5.02 20.25
C GLY A 266 -27.78 6.14 19.98
N THR A 267 -27.50 7.00 19.00
CA THR A 267 -28.43 8.06 18.57
C THR A 267 -29.73 7.48 18.02
N LYS A 268 -29.65 6.48 17.14
CA LYS A 268 -30.83 5.82 16.56
C LYS A 268 -31.69 5.13 17.62
N LEU A 269 -31.05 4.43 18.57
CA LEU A 269 -31.73 3.76 19.68
C LEU A 269 -32.41 4.76 20.61
N THR A 270 -31.69 5.82 21.01
CA THR A 270 -32.22 6.91 21.85
C THR A 270 -33.47 7.52 21.23
N ASN A 271 -33.43 7.84 19.93
CA ASN A 271 -34.59 8.39 19.22
C ASN A 271 -35.80 7.44 19.23
N GLU A 272 -35.60 6.13 19.04
CA GLU A 272 -36.69 5.15 19.09
C GLU A 272 -37.24 4.94 20.50
N ILE A 273 -36.37 4.95 21.52
CA ILE A 273 -36.78 4.84 22.93
C ILE A 273 -37.64 6.04 23.34
N GLU A 274 -37.21 7.26 22.99
CA GLU A 274 -37.97 8.48 23.29
C GLU A 274 -39.30 8.54 22.53
N ASN A 275 -39.31 8.13 21.24
CA ASN A 275 -40.53 8.01 20.45
C ASN A 275 -41.51 6.97 21.04
N TYR A 276 -40.99 5.89 21.61
CA TYR A 276 -41.82 4.89 22.31
C TYR A 276 -42.42 5.50 23.59
N LYS A 277 -41.61 6.19 24.40
CA LYS A 277 -42.07 6.86 25.62
C LYS A 277 -43.18 7.86 25.34
N THR A 278 -43.04 8.70 24.31
CA THR A 278 -44.07 9.68 23.93
C THR A 278 -45.39 9.04 23.50
N LYS A 279 -45.35 7.85 22.87
CA LYS A 279 -46.56 7.14 22.42
C LYS A 279 -47.23 6.32 23.51
N ASN A 280 -46.44 5.69 24.38
CA ASN A 280 -46.92 4.67 25.32
C ASN A 280 -46.89 5.13 26.78
N GLY A 281 -46.37 6.33 27.07
CA GLY A 281 -46.27 6.92 28.40
C GLY A 281 -45.08 6.42 29.25
N ASN A 282 -44.54 5.23 28.93
CA ASN A 282 -43.47 4.58 29.69
C ASN A 282 -42.31 4.11 28.79
N TYR A 283 -41.13 3.90 29.39
CA TYR A 283 -39.98 3.33 28.69
C TYR A 283 -40.14 1.84 28.35
N PRO A 284 -39.66 1.41 27.17
CA PRO A 284 -39.79 0.03 26.70
C PRO A 284 -39.10 -0.95 27.66
N HIS A 285 -39.64 -2.16 27.82
CA HIS A 285 -39.01 -3.17 28.69
C HIS A 285 -37.71 -3.73 28.10
N GLU A 286 -37.61 -3.84 26.78
CA GLU A 286 -36.43 -4.35 26.09
C GLU A 286 -36.17 -3.60 24.79
N ILE A 287 -34.92 -3.19 24.57
CA ILE A 287 -34.50 -2.52 23.34
C ILE A 287 -34.36 -3.48 22.14
N LYS A 288 -34.24 -4.80 22.39
CA LYS A 288 -34.13 -5.83 21.34
C LYS A 288 -35.35 -5.88 20.41
N THR A 289 -36.49 -5.37 20.88
CA THR A 289 -37.72 -5.24 20.07
C THR A 289 -37.56 -4.22 18.94
N PHE A 290 -36.65 -3.25 19.06
CA PHE A 290 -36.38 -2.23 18.04
C PHE A 290 -35.44 -2.70 16.92
N ASN A 291 -34.74 -3.83 17.08
CA ASN A 291 -33.81 -4.36 16.09
C ASN A 291 -34.46 -4.61 14.72
N LYS A 292 -35.75 -4.99 14.70
CA LYS A 292 -36.50 -5.21 13.45
C LYS A 292 -36.87 -3.90 12.73
N LYS A 293 -36.94 -2.78 13.45
CA LYS A 293 -37.40 -1.49 12.93
C LYS A 293 -36.25 -0.62 12.42
N LEU A 294 -35.04 -0.81 12.97
CA LEU A 294 -33.86 0.00 12.67
C LEU A 294 -33.09 -0.39 11.40
N ASN A 295 -33.51 -1.42 10.64
CA ASN A 295 -32.86 -1.89 9.41
C ASN A 295 -31.32 -2.01 9.51
N LEU A 296 -30.85 -2.56 10.63
CA LEU A 296 -29.42 -2.64 10.94
C LEU A 296 -28.71 -3.71 10.11
N ASN A 297 -27.47 -3.44 9.71
CA ASN A 297 -26.60 -4.43 9.09
C ASN A 297 -26.08 -5.46 10.12
N LEU A 298 -25.36 -6.49 9.66
CA LEU A 298 -24.86 -7.57 10.54
C LEU A 298 -23.93 -7.06 11.66
N PHE A 299 -23.07 -6.08 11.37
CA PHE A 299 -22.12 -5.54 12.34
C PHE A 299 -22.82 -4.63 13.35
N GLU A 300 -23.74 -3.79 12.89
CA GLU A 300 -24.56 -2.95 13.76
C GLU A 300 -25.43 -3.79 14.71
N LYS A 301 -26.01 -4.89 14.22
CA LYS A 301 -26.75 -5.85 15.06
C LYS A 301 -25.88 -6.43 16.17
N TYR A 302 -24.67 -6.87 15.82
CA TYR A 302 -23.71 -7.39 16.80
C TYR A 302 -23.38 -6.39 17.91
N ILE A 303 -23.27 -5.10 17.55
CA ILE A 303 -23.06 -4.03 18.54
C ILE A 303 -24.29 -3.85 19.41
N VAL A 304 -25.49 -3.76 18.82
CA VAL A 304 -26.73 -3.57 19.60
C VAL A 304 -26.97 -4.71 20.58
N ASP A 305 -26.66 -5.95 20.20
CA ASP A 305 -26.80 -7.10 21.09
C ASP A 305 -25.86 -7.05 22.31
N LYS A 306 -24.82 -6.21 22.28
CA LYS A 306 -23.89 -5.97 23.39
C LYS A 306 -24.22 -4.73 24.23
N ILE A 307 -25.18 -3.91 23.81
CA ILE A 307 -25.61 -2.75 24.59
C ILE A 307 -26.47 -3.26 25.75
N ASP A 308 -26.05 -2.94 26.97
CA ASP A 308 -26.85 -3.18 28.16
C ASP A 308 -27.83 -2.02 28.35
N TYR A 309 -29.09 -2.37 28.60
CA TYR A 309 -30.18 -1.42 28.73
C TYR A 309 -30.77 -1.53 30.13
N LYS A 310 -30.62 -0.46 30.90
CA LYS A 310 -31.17 -0.34 32.24
C LYS A 310 -32.23 0.75 32.24
N LYS A 311 -33.36 0.49 32.89
CA LYS A 311 -34.44 1.48 33.02
C LYS A 311 -34.94 1.62 34.44
N THR A 312 -35.41 2.83 34.72
CA THR A 312 -36.25 3.20 35.86
C THR A 312 -37.52 3.87 35.34
N ASP A 313 -38.45 4.22 36.22
CA ASP A 313 -39.68 4.92 35.83
C ASP A 313 -39.42 6.33 35.27
N LYS A 314 -38.27 6.93 35.61
CA LYS A 314 -37.93 8.31 35.24
C LYS A 314 -36.87 8.38 34.14
N GLU A 315 -35.96 7.42 34.09
CA GLU A 315 -34.76 7.46 33.24
C GLU A 315 -34.40 6.09 32.66
N TYR A 316 -33.57 6.09 31.61
CA TYR A 316 -32.90 4.89 31.11
C TYR A 316 -31.44 5.18 30.82
N ILE A 317 -30.64 4.13 30.88
CA ILE A 317 -29.19 4.15 30.69
C ILE A 317 -28.87 3.11 29.60
N LEU A 318 -27.99 3.51 28.68
CA LEU A 318 -27.39 2.61 27.69
C LEU A 318 -25.92 2.49 28.03
N GLU A 319 -25.46 1.28 28.30
CA GLU A 319 -24.06 0.97 28.59
C GLU A 319 -23.49 0.06 27.50
N LEU A 320 -22.25 0.30 27.09
CA LEU A 320 -21.55 -0.54 26.13
C LEU A 320 -20.10 -0.73 26.55
N MET A 321 -19.64 -1.99 26.54
CA MET A 321 -18.23 -2.31 26.68
C MET A 321 -17.53 -2.11 25.34
N PHE A 322 -16.65 -1.11 25.25
CA PHE A 322 -15.93 -0.76 24.02
C PHE A 322 -14.78 -1.73 23.70
N LEU A 323 -14.22 -1.62 22.50
CA LEU A 323 -13.09 -2.44 22.04
C LEU A 323 -11.83 -2.31 22.92
N ASN A 324 -11.69 -1.19 23.63
CA ASN A 324 -10.60 -0.96 24.59
C ASN A 324 -10.92 -1.48 26.00
N GLN A 325 -12.03 -2.21 26.18
CA GLN A 325 -12.51 -2.75 27.46
C GLN A 325 -12.95 -1.69 28.48
N ASN A 326 -13.19 -0.45 28.03
CA ASN A 326 -13.82 0.56 28.86
C ASN A 326 -15.33 0.42 28.72
N LEU A 327 -16.02 0.36 29.86
CA LEU A 327 -17.46 0.51 29.90
C LEU A 327 -17.78 1.99 29.73
N LYS A 328 -18.67 2.31 28.80
CA LYS A 328 -19.11 3.67 28.51
C LYS A 328 -20.62 3.79 28.59
N GLU A 329 -21.09 4.95 29.03
CA GLU A 329 -22.50 5.31 29.02
C GLU A 329 -22.80 6.21 27.81
N PHE A 330 -23.97 6.06 27.20
CA PHE A 330 -24.38 6.92 26.10
C PHE A 330 -24.91 8.26 26.61
N ASP A 331 -24.16 9.34 26.35
CA ASP A 331 -24.60 10.71 26.57
C ASP A 331 -25.61 11.11 25.47
N LYS A 332 -26.84 11.39 25.91
CA LYS A 332 -27.97 11.75 25.04
C LYS A 332 -27.87 13.18 24.51
N GLU A 333 -27.24 14.08 25.26
CA GLU A 333 -27.09 15.49 24.91
C GLU A 333 -26.01 15.64 23.85
N HIS A 334 -24.84 15.03 24.10
CA HIS A 334 -23.69 15.10 23.21
C HIS A 334 -23.72 14.04 22.08
N LYS A 335 -24.62 13.05 22.18
CA LYS A 335 -24.79 11.95 21.21
C LYS A 335 -23.54 11.10 21.03
N GLU A 336 -22.82 10.88 22.11
CA GLU A 336 -21.59 10.12 22.14
C GLU A 336 -21.51 9.20 23.35
N TRP A 337 -20.60 8.23 23.32
CA TRP A 337 -20.35 7.33 24.45
C TRP A 337 -19.18 7.84 25.28
N ASP A 338 -19.42 8.09 26.56
CA ASP A 338 -18.42 8.58 27.53
C ASP A 338 -17.96 7.52 28.53
#